data_AF-A0A834NBC5-F1
#
_entry.id   AF-A0A834NBC5-F1
#
_cell.length_a   1.000
_cell.length_b   1.000
_cell.length_c   1.000
_cell.angle_alpha   90.00
_cell.angle_beta   90.00
_cell.angle_gamma   90.00
#
_symmetry.space_group_name_H-M   'P 1'
#
loop_
_entity.id
_entity.type
_entity.pdbx_description
1 polymer ?
#
loop_
_entity_poly.entity_id
_entity_poly.type
_entity_poly.pdbx_seq_one_letter_code
_entity_poly.pdbx_strand_id
1 'polypeptide(L)'
;MYFMTYETIQRWIVPDGGKLGLLSTILAGGFAGVANWIIGIPPDVLKSRLQAAPEGTYKKGIREVFARLLKEEGPRALYKGCTPVMLRAFPANAACFLGFEAAMNFLNWIAPSL
;
A
#
# COMPACT_ATOMS: atom_id res chain seq x y z
N MET A 1 -11.33 4.31 8.11
CA MET A 1 -9.90 3.89 8.03
C MET A 1 -9.19 4.59 6.87
N TYR A 2 -9.61 4.39 5.61
CA TYR A 2 -9.05 5.09 4.43
C TYR A 2 -8.95 6.61 4.59
N PHE A 3 -10.01 7.24 5.11
CA PHE A 3 -10.08 8.69 5.35
C PHE A 3 -9.10 9.16 6.44
N MET A 4 -8.93 8.35 7.49
CA MET A 4 -8.05 8.65 8.61
C MET A 4 -6.57 8.48 8.22
N THR A 5 -6.26 7.45 7.41
CA THR A 5 -4.92 7.26 6.86
C THR A 5 -4.56 8.38 5.88
N TYR A 6 -5.52 8.83 5.06
CA TYR A 6 -5.34 9.96 4.14
C TYR A 6 -5.06 11.28 4.86
N GLU A 7 -5.85 11.64 5.88
CA GLU A 7 -5.62 12.87 6.67
C GLU A 7 -4.30 12.85 7.44
N THR A 8 -3.93 11.70 8.03
CA THR A 8 -2.71 11.58 8.82
C THR A 8 -1.46 11.68 7.94
N ILE A 9 -1.52 11.10 6.74
CA ILE A 9 -0.45 11.17 5.74
C ILE A 9 -0.34 12.58 5.13
N GLN A 10 -1.47 13.25 4.83
CA GLN A 10 -1.46 14.64 4.36
C GLN A 10 -0.80 15.59 5.37
N ARG A 11 -1.10 15.43 6.66
CA ARG A 11 -0.51 16.26 7.73
C ARG A 11 0.97 16.02 7.95
N TRP A 12 1.45 14.81 7.72
CA TRP A 12 2.87 14.46 7.90
C TRP A 12 3.75 14.86 6.71
N ILE A 13 3.20 14.87 5.50
CA ILE A 13 3.95 15.17 4.27
C ILE A 13 3.95 16.67 3.94
N VAL A 14 2.94 17.43 4.38
CA VAL A 14 2.83 18.88 4.12
C VAL A 14 2.52 19.66 5.40
N PRO A 15 3.52 19.92 6.27
CA PRO A 15 3.34 20.81 7.42
C PRO A 15 3.08 22.28 7.02
N ASP A 16 3.56 22.73 5.85
CA ASP A 16 3.65 24.17 5.48
C ASP A 16 2.98 24.56 4.14
N GLY A 17 2.11 23.73 3.55
CA GLY A 17 1.36 24.11 2.34
C GLY A 17 2.20 24.42 1.09
N GLY A 18 3.50 24.12 1.09
CA GLY A 18 4.40 24.33 -0.04
C GLY A 18 4.19 23.33 -1.17
N LYS A 19 4.27 23.79 -2.43
CA LYS A 19 4.25 22.93 -3.62
C LYS A 19 5.50 22.04 -3.62
N LEU A 20 5.35 20.77 -3.25
CA LEU A 20 6.40 19.78 -3.45
C LEU A 20 6.66 19.63 -4.94
N GLY A 21 7.94 19.72 -5.31
CA GLY A 21 8.39 19.46 -6.67
C GLY A 21 7.77 18.16 -7.18
N LEU A 22 7.36 18.19 -8.43
CA LEU A 22 6.51 17.17 -9.01
C LEU A 22 7.03 15.74 -8.77
N LEU A 23 8.30 15.51 -9.05
CA LEU A 23 9.01 14.24 -8.80
C LEU A 23 9.08 13.88 -7.31
N SER A 24 9.30 14.84 -6.41
CA SER A 24 9.28 14.61 -4.96
C SER A 24 7.91 14.16 -4.48
N THR A 25 6.82 14.72 -5.04
CA THR A 25 5.46 14.29 -4.70
C THR A 25 5.21 12.84 -5.11
N ILE A 26 5.64 12.43 -6.31
CA ILE A 26 5.44 11.03 -6.73
C ILE A 26 6.32 10.06 -5.93
N LEU A 27 7.59 10.41 -5.70
CA LEU A 27 8.48 9.55 -4.91
C LEU A 27 7.95 9.41 -3.49
N ALA A 28 7.52 10.52 -2.87
CA ALA A 28 6.86 10.48 -1.56
C ALA A 28 5.58 9.64 -1.58
N GLY A 29 4.74 9.77 -2.60
CA GLY A 29 3.53 8.96 -2.77
C GLY A 29 3.82 7.47 -2.98
N GLY A 30 4.86 7.13 -3.75
CA GLY A 30 5.31 5.76 -3.98
C GLY A 30 5.84 5.10 -2.71
N PHE A 31 6.71 5.80 -1.97
CA PHE A 31 7.21 5.32 -0.66
C PHE A 31 6.10 5.20 0.37
N ALA A 32 5.19 6.18 0.43
CA ALA A 32 4.01 6.11 1.30
C ALA A 32 3.11 4.92 0.93
N GLY A 33 2.94 4.63 -0.36
CA GLY A 33 2.21 3.45 -0.85
C GLY A 33 2.85 2.14 -0.41
N VAL A 34 4.17 2.00 -0.56
CA VAL A 34 4.91 0.81 -0.10
C VAL A 34 4.79 0.64 1.41
N ALA A 35 4.97 1.71 2.18
CA ALA A 35 4.82 1.68 3.65
C ALA A 35 3.39 1.27 4.07
N ASN A 36 2.36 1.78 3.38
CA ASN A 36 0.98 1.40 3.62
C ASN A 36 0.73 -0.09 3.32
N TRP A 37 1.31 -0.63 2.25
CA TRP A 37 1.21 -2.05 1.92
C TRP A 37 1.92 -2.95 2.94
N ILE A 38 3.07 -2.54 3.49
CA ILE A 38 3.77 -3.29 4.55
C ILE A 38 2.86 -3.48 5.78
N ILE A 39 2.06 -2.47 6.13
CA ILE A 39 1.11 -2.53 7.25
C ILE A 39 -0.17 -3.28 6.87
N GLY A 40 -0.61 -3.19 5.61
CA GLY A 40 -1.84 -3.82 5.11
C GLY A 40 -1.74 -5.32 4.81
N ILE A 41 -0.55 -5.83 4.48
CA ILE A 41 -0.33 -7.24 4.11
C ILE A 41 -0.68 -8.22 5.25
N PRO A 42 -0.25 -8.02 6.51
CA PRO A 42 -0.53 -9.00 7.58
C PRO A 42 -2.03 -9.22 7.86
N PRO A 43 -2.88 -8.16 7.98
CA PRO A 43 -4.32 -8.32 8.09
C PRO A 43 -4.95 -9.05 6.89
N ASP A 44 -4.48 -8.77 5.67
CA ASP A 44 -5.01 -9.41 4.46
C ASP A 44 -4.67 -10.90 4.41
N VAL A 45 -3.42 -11.27 4.76
CA VAL A 45 -3.01 -12.68 4.86
C VAL A 45 -3.87 -13.43 5.89
N LEU A 46 -4.12 -12.82 7.05
CA LEU A 46 -4.97 -13.44 8.09
C LEU A 46 -6.41 -13.64 7.61
N LYS A 47 -6.98 -12.66 6.91
CA LYS A 47 -8.33 -12.78 6.33
C LYS A 47 -8.39 -13.84 5.24
N SER A 48 -7.45 -13.85 4.31
CA SER A 48 -7.41 -14.84 3.23
C SER A 48 -7.27 -16.26 3.77
N ARG A 49 -6.46 -16.48 4.81
CA ARG A 49 -6.33 -17.78 5.49
C ARG A 49 -7.61 -18.20 6.21
N LEU A 50 -8.31 -17.25 6.81
CA LEU A 50 -9.60 -17.52 7.46
C LEU A 50 -10.68 -17.89 6.44
N GLN A 51 -10.76 -17.18 5.32
CA GLN A 51 -11.76 -17.40 4.26
C GLN A 51 -11.48 -18.64 3.41
N ALA A 52 -10.20 -18.99 3.22
CA ALA A 52 -9.82 -20.19 2.48
C ALA A 52 -9.96 -21.48 3.30
N ALA A 53 -10.14 -21.38 4.63
CA ALA A 53 -10.26 -22.54 5.48
C ALA A 53 -11.70 -23.08 5.51
N PRO A 54 -11.88 -24.42 5.57
CA PRO A 54 -13.20 -25.02 5.72
C PRO A 54 -13.94 -24.49 6.95
N GLU A 55 -15.27 -24.39 6.85
CA GLU A 55 -16.11 -23.95 7.97
C GLU A 55 -15.86 -24.79 9.22
N GLY A 56 -15.62 -24.12 10.35
CA GLY A 56 -15.31 -24.77 11.63
C GLY A 56 -13.83 -25.03 11.92
N THR A 57 -12.91 -24.73 10.97
CA THR A 57 -11.45 -24.89 11.18
C THR A 57 -10.89 -23.89 12.18
N TYR A 58 -11.42 -22.66 12.22
CA TYR A 58 -10.98 -21.59 13.12
C TYR A 58 -12.17 -21.08 13.95
N LYS A 59 -12.45 -21.76 15.07
CA LYS A 59 -13.63 -21.47 15.91
C LYS A 59 -13.50 -20.18 16.71
N LYS A 60 -12.28 -19.71 16.98
CA LYS A 60 -11.98 -18.44 17.66
C LYS A 60 -11.58 -17.32 16.67
N GLY A 61 -11.86 -17.49 15.38
CA GLY A 61 -11.66 -16.48 14.34
C GLY A 61 -10.19 -16.11 14.10
N ILE A 62 -9.93 -14.85 13.75
CA ILE A 62 -8.61 -14.34 13.34
C ILE A 62 -7.51 -14.58 14.38
N ARG A 63 -7.84 -14.56 15.67
CA ARG A 63 -6.86 -14.79 16.75
C ARG A 63 -6.28 -16.21 16.73
N GLU A 64 -7.12 -17.19 16.39
CA GLU A 64 -6.71 -18.58 16.25
C GLU A 64 -5.83 -18.77 15.02
N VAL A 65 -6.22 -18.15 13.91
CA VAL A 65 -5.43 -18.13 12.67
C VAL A 65 -4.04 -17.55 12.96
N PHE A 66 -3.96 -16.41 13.65
CA PHE A 66 -2.70 -15.75 13.96
C PHE A 66 -1.79 -16.62 14.85
N ALA A 67 -2.32 -17.18 15.94
CA ALA A 67 -1.55 -18.02 16.84
C ALA A 67 -1.06 -19.30 16.15
N ARG A 68 -1.90 -19.90 15.30
CA ARG A 68 -1.56 -21.12 14.55
C ARG A 68 -0.56 -20.85 13.43
N LEU A 69 -0.74 -19.75 12.70
CA LEU A 69 0.18 -19.28 11.66
C LEU A 69 1.59 -19.03 12.23
N LEU A 70 1.68 -18.36 13.38
CA LEU A 70 2.95 -18.12 14.07
C LEU A 70 3.60 -19.42 14.57
N LYS A 71 2.80 -20.38 15.05
CA LYS A 71 3.31 -21.64 15.59
C LYS A 71 3.76 -22.62 14.49
N GLU A 72 3.04 -22.68 13.37
CA GLU A 72 3.29 -23.64 12.29
C GLU A 72 4.23 -23.11 11.21
N GLU A 73 4.08 -21.85 10.79
CA GLU A 73 4.85 -21.25 9.68
C GLU A 73 5.79 -20.12 10.12
N GLY A 74 5.69 -19.66 11.37
CA GLY A 74 6.52 -18.59 11.92
C GLY A 74 6.09 -17.17 11.51
N PRO A 75 6.77 -16.13 12.03
CA PRO A 75 6.39 -14.73 11.81
C PRO A 75 6.55 -14.25 10.37
N ARG A 76 7.42 -14.88 9.57
CA ARG A 76 7.56 -14.56 8.13
C ARG A 76 6.32 -14.95 7.32
N ALA A 77 5.48 -15.84 7.84
CA ALA A 77 4.24 -16.26 7.18
C ALA A 77 3.22 -15.12 7.03
N LEU A 78 3.30 -14.09 7.89
CA LEU A 78 2.46 -12.89 7.82
C LEU A 78 2.74 -12.05 6.57
N TYR A 79 3.90 -12.23 5.93
CA TYR A 79 4.29 -11.56 4.69
C TYR A 79 4.32 -12.54 3.50
N LYS A 80 3.83 -13.78 3.69
CA LYS A 80 3.75 -14.78 2.62
C LYS A 80 2.65 -14.37 1.64
N GLY A 81 3.04 -13.88 0.47
CA GLY A 81 2.14 -13.17 -0.46
C GLY A 81 2.58 -11.73 -0.76
N CYS A 82 3.62 -11.22 -0.08
CA CYS A 82 4.20 -9.92 -0.40
C CYS A 82 4.68 -9.84 -1.86
N THR A 83 5.29 -10.91 -2.39
CA THR A 83 5.78 -10.96 -3.78
C THR A 83 4.67 -10.74 -4.82
N PRO A 84 3.54 -11.48 -4.84
CA PRO A 84 2.46 -11.20 -5.79
C PRO A 84 1.79 -9.83 -5.55
N VAL A 85 1.71 -9.36 -4.30
CA VAL A 85 1.20 -8.01 -3.99
C VAL A 85 2.12 -6.93 -4.57
N MET A 86 3.42 -7.05 -4.40
CA MET A 86 4.41 -6.13 -4.97
C MET A 86 4.45 -6.23 -6.50
N LEU A 87 4.34 -7.43 -7.05
CA LEU A 87 4.29 -7.65 -8.50
C LEU A 87 3.03 -7.03 -9.13
N ARG A 88 1.91 -6.95 -8.41
CA ARG A 88 0.71 -6.21 -8.83
C ARG A 88 0.83 -4.71 -8.60
N ALA A 89 1.39 -4.31 -7.46
CA ALA A 89 1.52 -2.90 -7.09
C ALA A 89 2.52 -2.17 -7.98
N PHE A 90 3.56 -2.85 -8.47
CA PHE A 90 4.58 -2.26 -9.30
C PHE A 90 4.06 -1.77 -10.67
N PRO A 91 3.31 -2.57 -11.47
CA PRO A 91 2.66 -2.09 -12.69
C PRO A 91 1.63 -0.98 -12.43
N ALA A 92 0.84 -1.09 -11.36
CA ALA A 92 -0.16 -0.09 -11.00
C ALA A 92 0.49 1.26 -10.68
N ASN A 93 1.58 1.25 -9.90
CA ASN A 93 2.35 2.43 -9.61
C ASN A 93 3.07 2.94 -10.88
N ALA A 94 3.68 2.06 -11.68
CA ALA A 94 4.34 2.43 -12.93
C ALA A 94 3.38 3.12 -13.92
N ALA A 95 2.14 2.63 -14.06
CA ALA A 95 1.11 3.28 -14.88
C ALA A 95 0.73 4.66 -14.33
N CYS A 96 0.67 4.81 -13.00
CA CYS A 96 0.43 6.10 -12.35
C CYS A 96 1.58 7.08 -12.62
N PHE A 97 2.84 6.65 -12.50
CA PHE A 97 4.03 7.44 -12.86
C PHE A 97 4.00 7.85 -14.34
N LEU A 98 3.65 6.93 -15.24
CA LEU A 98 3.63 7.17 -16.68
C LEU A 98 2.52 8.15 -17.09
N GLY A 99 1.31 7.99 -16.55
CA GLY A 99 0.22 8.93 -16.77
C GLY A 99 0.52 10.32 -16.23
N PHE A 100 1.24 10.38 -15.11
CA PHE A 100 1.66 11.64 -14.51
C PHE A 100 2.76 12.34 -15.31
N GLU A 101 3.77 11.60 -15.79
CA GLU A 101 4.82 12.14 -16.65
C GLU A 101 4.25 12.64 -17.98
N ALA A 102 3.31 11.90 -18.57
CA ALA A 102 2.57 12.33 -19.75
C ALA A 102 1.76 13.62 -19.48
N ALA A 103 1.04 13.69 -18.36
CA ALA A 103 0.29 14.87 -17.96
C ALA A 103 1.21 16.08 -17.74
N MET A 104 2.39 15.86 -17.16
CA MET A 104 3.33 16.96 -16.95
C MET A 104 3.99 17.44 -18.22
N ASN A 105 4.40 16.53 -19.10
CA ASN A 105 4.95 16.89 -20.40
C ASN A 105 3.91 17.69 -21.21
N PHE A 106 2.64 17.30 -21.14
CA PHE A 106 1.55 18.05 -21.75
C PHE A 106 1.33 19.43 -21.10
N LEU A 107 1.38 19.52 -19.77
CA LEU A 107 1.22 20.77 -19.05
C LEU A 107 2.37 21.76 -19.29
N ASN A 108 3.61 21.27 -19.30
CA ASN A 108 4.80 22.03 -19.67
C ASN A 108 4.76 22.49 -21.14
N TRP A 109 4.16 21.70 -22.02
CA TRP A 109 3.96 22.07 -23.43
C TRP A 109 2.90 23.16 -23.59
N ILE A 110 1.82 23.14 -22.79
CA ILE A 110 0.74 24.14 -22.83
C ILE A 110 1.11 25.44 -22.10
N ALA A 111 1.83 25.38 -20.99
CA ALA A 111 2.16 26.53 -20.16
C ALA A 111 3.63 26.45 -19.70
N PRO A 112 4.60 26.87 -20.53
CA PRO A 112 6.03 26.78 -20.22
C PRO A 112 6.53 27.74 -19.11
N SER A 113 5.65 28.51 -18.46
CA SER A 113 6.01 29.58 -17.51
C SER A 113 5.13 29.66 -16.25
N LEU A 114 4.73 28.54 -15.67
CA LEU A 114 3.98 28.48 -14.40
C LEU A 114 4.65 27.57 -13.36
#